data_AF-A0A518FWT0-F1
#
_entry.id   AF-A0A518FWT0-F1
#
_cell.length_a   1.000
_cell.length_b   1.000
_cell.length_c   1.000
_cell.angle_alpha   90.00
_cell.angle_beta   90.00
_cell.angle_gamma   90.00
#
_symmetry.space_group_name_H-M   'P 1'
#
loop_
_entity.id
_entity.type
_entity.pdbx_description
1 polymer ?
#
loop_
_entity_poly.entity_id
_entity_poly.type
_entity_poly.pdbx_seq_one_letter_code
_entity_poly.pdbx_strand_id
1 'polypeptide(L)'
;MTTQQREMNSEERARVMMIIWFAMILGVVVFAIVAAVLGKNQQPQEDMLLTLVGMGMAAFMFVVSLIVPNIVANQQFRATLQQGRYETDEEKKQAMNDLESVFMTRFLIGMALLEGAAFLNLVFYMVEGQILAYIPVAILVALMIALKPSKAKLEAWIRNQMENYNLENQN
;
A
#
# COMPACT_ATOMS: atom_id res chain seq x y z
N MET A 1 -2.16 30.32 -19.51
CA MET A 1 -1.38 29.18 -20.01
C MET A 1 -1.85 27.94 -19.28
N THR A 2 -2.73 27.17 -19.91
CA THR A 2 -3.18 25.87 -19.39
C THR A 2 -2.08 24.86 -19.68
N THR A 3 -1.38 24.43 -18.63
CA THR A 3 -0.42 23.33 -18.74
C THR A 3 -1.23 22.09 -19.12
N GLN A 4 -1.16 21.69 -20.39
CA GLN A 4 -1.83 20.49 -20.88
C GLN A 4 -1.25 19.31 -20.09
N GLN A 5 -1.98 18.83 -19.08
CA GLN A 5 -1.56 17.69 -18.29
C GLN A 5 -1.47 16.50 -19.25
N ARG A 6 -0.25 16.04 -19.49
CA ARG A 6 0.00 14.87 -20.33
C ARG A 6 -0.74 13.68 -19.72
N GLU A 7 -1.74 13.17 -20.43
CA GLU A 7 -2.41 11.93 -20.07
C GLU A 7 -1.37 10.80 -20.09
N MET A 8 -1.10 10.22 -18.92
CA MET A 8 -0.23 9.05 -18.83
C MET A 8 -0.97 7.83 -19.37
N ASN A 9 -0.31 7.11 -20.28
CA ASN A 9 -0.80 5.84 -20.80
C ASN A 9 -0.90 4.81 -19.65
N SER A 10 -1.89 3.92 -19.65
CA SER A 10 -2.06 2.84 -18.66
C SER A 10 -0.80 1.99 -18.49
N GLU A 11 0.01 1.83 -19.54
CA GLU A 11 1.31 1.16 -19.44
C GLU A 11 2.35 1.94 -18.64
N GLU A 12 2.39 3.27 -18.80
CA GLU A 12 3.25 4.16 -18.03
C GLU A 12 2.84 4.15 -16.56
N ARG A 13 1.53 4.19 -16.27
CA ARG A 13 0.98 4.07 -14.91
C ARG A 13 1.36 2.77 -14.23
N ALA A 14 1.20 1.64 -14.91
CA ALA A 14 1.59 0.33 -14.39
C ALA A 14 3.10 0.27 -14.07
N ARG A 15 3.94 0.87 -14.92
CA ARG A 15 5.38 0.99 -14.69
C ARG A 15 5.69 1.84 -13.46
N VAL A 16 5.05 3.01 -13.32
CA VAL A 16 5.21 3.89 -12.15
C VAL A 16 4.81 3.16 -10.87
N MET A 17 3.67 2.48 -10.86
CA MET A 17 3.21 1.70 -9.71
C MET A 17 4.21 0.59 -9.33
N MET A 18 4.81 -0.08 -10.33
CA MET A 18 5.84 -1.10 -10.09
C MET A 18 7.13 -0.52 -9.49
N ILE A 19 7.56 0.65 -9.96
CA ILE A 19 8.72 1.36 -9.42
C ILE A 19 8.49 1.74 -7.95
N ILE A 20 7.31 2.30 -7.63
CA ILE A 20 6.99 2.70 -6.25
C ILE A 20 6.92 1.47 -5.34
N TRP A 21 6.26 0.39 -5.78
CA TRP A 21 6.20 -0.87 -5.04
C TRP A 21 7.60 -1.40 -4.70
N PHE A 22 8.50 -1.42 -5.68
CA PHE A 22 9.88 -1.85 -5.47
C PHE A 22 10.64 -0.91 -4.51
N ALA A 23 10.46 0.40 -4.66
CA ALA A 23 11.10 1.40 -3.82
C ALA A 23 10.70 1.28 -2.34
N MET A 24 9.42 1.02 -2.05
CA MET A 24 8.93 0.84 -0.66
C MET A 24 9.55 -0.42 -0.02
N ILE A 25 9.60 -1.55 -0.74
CA ILE A 25 10.26 -2.77 -0.24
C ILE A 25 11.75 -2.52 -0.01
N LEU A 26 12.41 -1.90 -0.99
CA LEU A 26 13.85 -1.63 -0.90
C LEU A 26 14.16 -0.70 0.27
N GLY A 27 13.31 0.30 0.54
CA GLY A 27 13.45 1.20 1.69
C GLY A 27 13.51 0.43 3.01
N VAL A 28 12.58 -0.48 3.25
CA VAL A 28 12.56 -1.33 4.45
C VAL A 28 13.79 -2.22 4.53
N VAL A 29 14.18 -2.86 3.41
CA VAL A 29 15.36 -3.76 3.38
C VAL A 29 16.66 -3.00 3.66
N VAL A 30 16.87 -1.84 3.04
CA VAL A 30 18.05 -1.02 3.27
C VAL A 30 18.08 -0.54 4.72
N PHE A 31 16.95 -0.10 5.26
CA PHE A 31 16.88 0.30 6.66
C PHE A 31 17.15 -0.86 7.62
N ALA A 32 16.67 -2.07 7.31
CA ALA A 32 16.97 -3.27 8.08
C ALA A 32 18.47 -3.58 8.12
N ILE A 33 19.18 -3.42 6.99
CA ILE A 33 20.64 -3.58 6.93
C ILE A 33 21.33 -2.52 7.80
N VAL A 34 20.92 -1.26 7.68
CA VAL A 34 21.47 -0.16 8.50
C VAL A 34 21.25 -0.43 9.98
N ALA A 35 20.04 -0.81 10.36
CA ALA A 35 19.69 -1.16 11.73
C ALA A 35 20.58 -2.30 12.24
N ALA A 36 20.76 -3.38 11.47
CA ALA A 36 21.61 -4.51 11.83
C ALA A 36 23.08 -4.12 12.05
N VAL A 37 23.63 -3.25 11.18
CA VAL A 37 25.02 -2.78 11.30
C VAL A 37 25.19 -1.93 12.57
N LEU A 38 24.24 -1.03 12.85
CA LEU A 38 24.28 -0.16 14.03
C LEU A 38 24.01 -0.94 15.34
N GLY A 39 23.14 -1.94 15.29
CA GLY A 39 22.75 -2.76 16.45
C GLY A 39 23.77 -3.84 16.85
N LYS A 40 24.78 -4.14 16.01
CA LYS A 40 25.74 -5.23 16.25
C LYS A 40 26.49 -5.16 17.59
N ASN A 41 26.73 -3.95 18.10
CA ASN A 41 27.48 -3.74 19.34
C ASN A 41 26.58 -3.49 20.57
N GLN A 42 25.25 -3.45 20.38
CA GLN A 42 24.32 -3.34 21.51
C GLN A 42 24.15 -4.71 22.16
N GLN A 43 24.32 -4.77 23.48
CA GLN A 43 23.90 -5.94 24.25
C GLN A 43 22.37 -5.95 24.30
N PRO A 44 21.72 -7.10 24.02
CA PRO A 44 20.27 -7.22 24.14
C PRO A 44 19.83 -6.84 25.56
N GLN A 45 18.86 -5.92 25.66
CA GLN A 45 18.28 -5.57 26.95
C GLN A 45 17.46 -6.76 27.48
N GLU A 46 17.45 -6.99 28.80
CA GLU A 46 16.61 -8.03 29.41
C GLU A 46 15.11 -7.74 29.24
N ASP A 47 14.75 -6.46 29.21
CA ASP A 47 13.38 -6.03 28.92
C ASP A 47 13.11 -6.11 27.42
N MET A 48 11.98 -6.73 27.06
CA MET A 48 11.52 -6.96 25.70
C MET A 48 10.22 -6.21 25.38
N LEU A 49 9.86 -5.23 26.22
CA LEU A 49 8.59 -4.53 26.13
C LEU A 49 8.36 -3.93 24.74
N LEU A 50 9.33 -3.21 24.16
CA LEU A 50 9.18 -2.59 22.84
C LEU A 50 9.11 -3.64 21.75
N THR A 51 9.88 -4.73 21.81
CA THR A 51 9.77 -5.84 20.85
C THR A 51 8.38 -6.47 20.86
N LEU A 52 7.80 -6.72 22.05
CA LEU A 52 6.44 -7.26 22.18
C LEU A 52 5.39 -6.27 21.64
N VAL A 53 5.52 -4.98 21.97
CA VAL A 53 4.66 -3.90 21.43
C VAL A 53 4.79 -3.81 19.91
N GLY A 54 6.01 -3.93 19.37
CA GLY A 54 6.30 -3.93 17.94
C GLY A 54 5.60 -5.05 17.19
N MET A 55 5.65 -6.27 17.73
CA MET A 55 4.92 -7.41 17.19
C MET A 55 3.40 -7.19 17.22
N GLY A 56 2.88 -6.68 18.34
CA GLY A 56 1.46 -6.32 18.47
C GLY A 56 1.04 -5.27 17.43
N MET A 57 1.84 -4.21 17.27
CA MET A 57 1.59 -3.15 16.28
C MET A 57 1.72 -3.64 14.85
N ALA A 58 2.65 -4.57 14.56
CA ALA A 58 2.75 -5.19 13.24
C ALA A 58 1.49 -5.99 12.89
N ALA A 59 1.00 -6.83 13.82
CA ALA A 59 -0.24 -7.58 13.63
C ALA A 59 -1.45 -6.65 13.46
N PHE A 60 -1.54 -5.59 14.28
CA PHE A 60 -2.59 -4.59 14.18
C PHE A 60 -2.56 -3.85 12.83
N MET A 61 -1.40 -3.32 12.44
CA MET A 61 -1.23 -2.60 11.18
C MET A 61 -1.48 -3.48 9.97
N PHE A 62 -1.15 -4.77 10.04
CA PHE A 62 -1.55 -5.73 9.02
C PHE A 62 -3.08 -5.78 8.86
N VAL A 63 -3.85 -5.90 9.94
CA VAL A 63 -5.32 -5.86 9.87
C VAL A 63 -5.83 -4.53 9.32
N VAL A 64 -5.29 -3.41 9.81
CA VAL A 64 -5.67 -2.06 9.34
C VAL A 64 -5.40 -1.91 7.84
N SER A 65 -4.29 -2.46 7.34
CA SER A 65 -3.93 -2.44 5.91
C SER A 65 -4.93 -3.18 5.02
N LEU A 66 -5.74 -4.09 5.57
CA LEU A 66 -6.81 -4.77 4.83
C LEU A 66 -8.10 -3.95 4.76
N ILE A 67 -8.33 -3.05 5.72
CA ILE A 67 -9.60 -2.32 5.86
C ILE A 67 -9.49 -0.91 5.28
N VAL A 68 -8.51 -0.13 5.73
CA VAL A 68 -8.40 1.31 5.42
C VAL A 68 -8.30 1.58 3.92
N PRO A 69 -7.47 0.87 3.14
CA PRO A 69 -7.39 1.10 1.70
C PRO A 69 -8.73 0.93 0.98
N ASN A 70 -9.55 -0.03 1.40
CA ASN A 70 -10.86 -0.28 0.79
C ASN A 70 -11.86 0.83 1.11
N ILE A 71 -11.84 1.36 2.34
CA ILE A 71 -12.71 2.48 2.72
C ILE A 71 -12.38 3.71 1.88
N VAL A 72 -11.10 4.06 1.77
CA VAL A 72 -10.65 5.23 0.99
C VAL A 72 -10.96 5.05 -0.50
N ALA A 73 -10.70 3.88 -1.06
CA ALA A 73 -11.03 3.59 -2.45
C ALA A 73 -12.52 3.72 -2.74
N ASN A 74 -13.38 3.15 -1.90
CA ASN A 74 -14.82 3.20 -2.11
C ASN A 74 -15.35 4.64 -2.08
N GLN A 75 -14.81 5.49 -1.21
CA GLN A 75 -15.16 6.91 -1.16
C GLN A 75 -14.74 7.65 -2.43
N GLN A 76 -13.50 7.45 -2.90
CA GLN A 76 -13.01 8.08 -4.12
C GLN A 76 -13.75 7.55 -5.37
N PHE A 77 -14.02 6.25 -5.43
CA PHE A 77 -14.79 5.61 -6.50
C PHE A 77 -16.18 6.23 -6.65
N ARG A 78 -16.93 6.38 -5.55
CA ARG A 78 -18.26 7.02 -5.56
C ARG A 78 -18.17 8.47 -6.02
N ALA A 79 -17.14 9.21 -5.58
CA ALA A 79 -16.93 10.59 -6.02
C ALA A 79 -16.68 10.67 -7.54
N THR A 80 -15.87 9.77 -8.11
CA THR A 80 -15.62 9.69 -9.56
C THR A 80 -16.90 9.35 -10.33
N LEU A 81 -17.71 8.40 -9.86
CA LEU A 81 -18.97 8.02 -10.53
C LEU A 81 -20.03 9.13 -10.52
N GLN A 82 -20.14 9.89 -9.42
CA GLN A 82 -21.11 10.99 -9.33
C GLN A 82 -20.76 12.16 -10.26
N GLN A 83 -19.48 12.32 -10.60
CA GLN A 83 -19.01 13.40 -11.47
C GLN A 83 -19.11 13.04 -12.97
N GLY A 84 -19.11 11.75 -13.31
CA GLY A 84 -19.11 11.29 -14.70
C GLY A 84 -20.50 11.28 -15.34
N ARG A 85 -20.70 12.09 -16.38
CA ARG A 85 -21.63 11.75 -17.45
C ARG A 85 -20.87 10.87 -18.44
N TYR A 86 -21.37 9.67 -18.73
CA TYR A 86 -20.69 8.67 -19.57
C TYR A 86 -21.36 8.55 -20.93
N GLU A 87 -21.61 9.69 -21.59
CA GLU A 87 -22.36 9.72 -22.84
C GLU A 87 -21.42 9.47 -24.03
N THR A 88 -20.17 9.93 -23.93
CA THR A 88 -19.16 9.84 -25.00
C THR A 88 -18.06 8.83 -24.71
N ASP A 89 -17.37 8.36 -25.76
CA ASP A 89 -16.25 7.42 -25.61
C ASP A 89 -15.03 8.05 -24.91
N GLU A 90 -14.81 9.36 -25.09
CA GLU A 90 -13.76 10.10 -24.38
C GLU A 90 -14.04 10.19 -22.87
N GLU A 91 -15.30 10.43 -22.48
CA GLU A 91 -15.70 10.44 -21.06
C GLU A 91 -15.52 9.07 -20.40
N LYS A 92 -15.82 7.98 -21.13
CA LYS A 92 -15.59 6.61 -20.62
C LYS A 92 -14.10 6.32 -20.41
N LYS A 93 -13.26 6.78 -21.33
CA LYS A 93 -11.80 6.64 -21.22
C LYS A 93 -11.26 7.44 -20.02
N GLN A 94 -11.76 8.66 -19.83
CA GLN A 94 -11.40 9.47 -18.68
C GLN A 94 -11.84 8.83 -17.36
N ALA A 95 -13.05 8.27 -17.31
CA ALA A 95 -13.54 7.52 -16.16
C ALA A 95 -12.59 6.36 -15.79
N MET A 96 -12.16 5.60 -16.79
CA MET A 96 -11.23 4.50 -16.58
C MET A 96 -9.90 5.00 -16.01
N ASN A 97 -9.37 6.10 -16.54
CA ASN A 97 -8.15 6.73 -16.02
C ASN A 97 -8.28 7.15 -14.55
N ASP A 98 -9.45 7.67 -14.16
CA ASP A 98 -9.70 8.07 -12.78
C ASP A 98 -9.80 6.84 -11.86
N LEU A 99 -10.48 5.77 -12.30
CA LEU A 99 -10.57 4.50 -11.57
C LEU A 99 -9.19 3.85 -11.37
N GLU A 100 -8.31 3.92 -12.37
CA GLU A 100 -6.91 3.48 -12.22
C GLU A 100 -6.17 4.27 -11.14
N SER A 101 -6.43 5.58 -11.03
CA SER A 101 -5.84 6.44 -10.00
C SER A 101 -6.33 6.05 -8.60
N VAL A 102 -7.63 5.79 -8.44
CA VAL A 102 -8.20 5.31 -7.17
C VAL A 102 -7.57 3.99 -6.73
N PHE A 103 -7.38 3.05 -7.65
CA PHE A 103 -6.70 1.78 -7.36
C PHE A 103 -5.25 2.02 -6.91
N MET A 104 -4.52 2.90 -7.57
CA MET A 104 -3.15 3.25 -7.19
C MET A 104 -3.10 3.85 -5.78
N THR A 105 -3.99 4.79 -5.45
CA THR A 105 -4.06 5.38 -4.10
C THR A 105 -4.33 4.31 -3.04
N ARG A 106 -5.31 3.44 -3.27
CA ARG A 106 -5.60 2.29 -2.39
C ARG A 106 -4.36 1.43 -2.16
N PHE A 107 -3.68 1.06 -3.24
CA PHE A 107 -2.49 0.23 -3.17
C PHE A 107 -1.37 0.89 -2.34
N LEU A 108 -1.10 2.18 -2.57
CA LEU A 108 -0.08 2.93 -1.85
C LEU A 108 -0.38 3.05 -0.35
N ILE A 109 -1.64 3.32 0.02
CA ILE A 109 -2.05 3.39 1.43
C ILE A 109 -1.84 2.04 2.12
N GLY A 110 -2.22 0.93 1.46
CA GLY A 110 -2.03 -0.41 2.01
C GLY A 110 -0.55 -0.75 2.24
N MET A 111 0.29 -0.46 1.25
CA MET A 111 1.74 -0.66 1.34
C MET A 111 2.39 0.22 2.41
N ALA A 112 1.96 1.47 2.57
CA ALA A 112 2.53 2.41 3.54
C ALA A 112 2.26 1.98 4.98
N LEU A 113 1.09 1.38 5.26
CA LEU A 113 0.77 0.83 6.58
C LEU A 113 1.67 -0.35 6.94
N LEU A 114 1.94 -1.25 5.99
CA LEU A 114 2.87 -2.37 6.20
C LEU A 114 4.32 -1.90 6.35
N GLU A 115 4.74 -0.96 5.51
CA GLU A 115 6.05 -0.32 5.56
C GLU A 115 6.27 0.36 6.92
N GLY A 116 5.35 1.21 7.36
CA GLY A 116 5.45 1.91 8.65
C GLY A 116 5.57 0.96 9.85
N ALA A 117 4.83 -0.16 9.83
CA ALA A 117 4.95 -1.18 10.86
C ALA A 117 6.31 -1.89 10.84
N ALA A 118 6.87 -2.15 9.66
CA ALA A 118 8.20 -2.74 9.52
C ALA A 118 9.29 -1.78 10.01
N PHE A 119 9.24 -0.50 9.63
CA PHE A 119 10.17 0.53 10.12
C PHE A 119 10.11 0.68 11.63
N LEU A 120 8.91 0.68 12.23
CA LEU A 120 8.75 0.77 13.68
C LEU A 120 9.46 -0.39 14.41
N ASN A 121 9.31 -1.62 13.91
CA ASN A 121 9.99 -2.79 14.51
C ASN A 121 11.52 -2.69 14.36
N LEU A 122 12.02 -2.16 13.24
CA LEU A 122 13.45 -1.92 13.06
C LEU A 122 13.98 -0.83 14.02
N VAL A 123 13.18 0.20 14.31
CA VAL A 123 13.51 1.19 15.34
C VAL A 123 13.56 0.54 16.71
N PHE A 124 12.61 -0.32 17.07
CA PHE A 124 12.63 -1.04 18.34
C PHE A 124 13.83 -1.98 18.46
N TYR A 125 14.24 -2.64 17.37
CA TYR A 125 15.49 -3.38 17.33
C TYR A 125 16.69 -2.50 17.67
N MET A 126 16.78 -1.28 17.11
CA MET A 126 17.88 -0.36 17.39
C MET A 126 17.89 0.19 18.83
N VAL A 127 16.78 0.05 19.57
CA VAL A 127 16.68 0.47 20.97
C VAL A 127 17.02 -0.69 21.91
N GLU A 128 16.43 -1.87 21.69
CA GLU A 128 16.55 -3.02 22.61
C GLU A 128 17.65 -4.02 22.21
N GLY A 129 18.12 -3.99 20.95
CA GLY A 129 19.06 -4.98 20.41
C GLY A 129 18.45 -6.38 20.20
N GLN A 130 17.14 -6.53 20.37
CA GLN A 130 16.45 -7.82 20.34
C GLN A 130 16.21 -8.32 18.91
N ILE A 131 16.93 -9.38 18.51
CA ILE A 131 16.87 -9.94 17.15
C ILE A 131 15.44 -10.39 16.77
N LEU A 132 14.60 -10.74 17.76
CA LEU A 132 13.21 -11.13 17.55
C LEU A 132 12.38 -10.05 16.83
N ALA A 133 12.75 -8.77 16.94
CA ALA A 133 12.09 -7.69 16.21
C ALA A 133 12.22 -7.80 14.67
N TYR A 134 13.15 -8.60 14.13
CA TYR A 134 13.23 -8.87 12.68
C TYR A 134 12.16 -9.84 12.17
N ILE A 135 11.56 -10.66 13.03
CA ILE A 135 10.54 -11.63 12.63
C ILE A 135 9.33 -10.93 11.99
N PRO A 136 8.66 -9.96 12.65
CA PRO A 136 7.54 -9.25 12.02
C PRO A 136 7.98 -8.48 10.78
N VAL A 137 9.20 -7.92 10.75
CA VAL A 137 9.74 -7.22 9.56
C VAL A 137 9.83 -8.17 8.37
N ALA A 138 10.39 -9.36 8.55
CA ALA A 138 10.52 -10.35 7.49
C ALA A 138 9.14 -10.80 6.96
N ILE A 139 8.17 -11.00 7.86
CA ILE A 139 6.79 -11.34 7.48
C ILE A 139 6.15 -10.20 6.68
N LEU A 140 6.23 -8.96 7.16
CA LEU A 140 5.66 -7.80 6.49
C LEU A 140 6.28 -7.56 5.11
N VAL A 141 7.60 -7.72 4.97
CA VAL A 141 8.29 -7.64 3.67
C VAL A 141 7.82 -8.76 2.73
N ALA A 142 7.68 -10.00 3.22
CA ALA A 142 7.14 -11.10 2.42
C ALA A 142 5.70 -10.81 1.93
N LEU A 143 4.86 -10.23 2.79
CA LEU A 143 3.51 -9.78 2.42
C LEU A 143 3.55 -8.67 1.37
N MET A 144 4.41 -7.66 1.53
CA MET A 144 4.61 -6.60 0.54
C MET A 144 5.03 -7.17 -0.82
N ILE A 145 5.89 -8.20 -0.84
CA ILE A 145 6.29 -8.90 -2.07
C ILE A 145 5.09 -9.63 -2.70
N ALA A 146 4.29 -10.34 -1.90
CA ALA A 146 3.09 -11.05 -2.35
C ALA A 146 2.01 -10.10 -2.91
N LEU A 147 1.98 -8.85 -2.43
CA LEU A 147 1.05 -7.82 -2.89
C LEU A 147 1.40 -7.21 -4.25
N LYS A 148 2.41 -7.74 -4.98
CA LYS A 148 2.82 -7.30 -6.32
C LYS A 148 1.65 -6.76 -7.17
N PRO A 149 1.75 -5.52 -7.68
CA PRO A 149 0.71 -4.94 -8.51
C PRO A 149 0.64 -5.65 -9.86
N SER A 150 -0.57 -5.88 -10.37
CA SER A 150 -0.78 -6.47 -11.70
C SER A 150 -2.03 -5.90 -12.38
N LYS A 151 -2.02 -5.86 -13.72
CA LYS A 151 -3.17 -5.41 -14.51
C LYS A 151 -4.41 -6.26 -14.21
N ALA A 152 -4.25 -7.57 -14.06
CA ALA A 152 -5.34 -8.47 -13.70
C ALA A 152 -5.99 -8.13 -12.34
N LYS A 153 -5.20 -7.73 -11.33
CA LYS A 153 -5.74 -7.30 -10.02
C LYS A 153 -6.52 -5.98 -10.14
N LEU A 154 -6.04 -5.05 -10.96
CA LEU A 154 -6.71 -3.79 -11.25
C LEU A 154 -8.06 -4.04 -11.95
N GLU A 155 -8.07 -4.80 -13.04
CA GLU A 155 -9.28 -5.13 -13.80
C GLU A 155 -10.30 -5.88 -12.95
N ALA A 156 -9.86 -6.85 -12.14
CA ALA A 156 -10.72 -7.57 -11.20
C ALA A 156 -11.31 -6.63 -10.14
N TRP A 157 -10.51 -5.70 -9.61
CA TRP A 157 -11.01 -4.71 -8.66
C TRP A 157 -12.04 -3.77 -9.30
N ILE A 158 -11.77 -3.21 -10.48
CA ILE A 158 -12.72 -2.33 -11.20
C ILE A 158 -14.04 -3.06 -11.45
N ARG A 159 -13.98 -4.29 -11.93
CA ARG A 159 -15.18 -5.13 -12.18
C ARG A 159 -16.01 -5.30 -10.92
N ASN A 160 -15.39 -5.67 -9.81
CA ASN A 160 -16.07 -5.86 -8.53
C ASN A 160 -16.72 -4.55 -8.02
N GLN A 161 -16.06 -3.41 -8.22
CA GLN A 161 -16.64 -2.11 -7.83
C GLN A 161 -17.85 -1.73 -8.69
N MET A 162 -17.78 -1.94 -10.00
CA MET A 162 -18.90 -1.69 -10.92
C MET A 162 -20.10 -2.61 -10.63
N GLU A 163 -19.84 -3.89 -10.35
CA GLU A 163 -20.88 -4.85 -9.95
C GLU A 163 -21.58 -4.41 -8.65
N ASN A 164 -20.80 -4.10 -7.61
CA ASN A 164 -21.35 -3.61 -6.34
C ASN A 164 -22.16 -2.32 -6.52
N TYR A 165 -21.69 -1.38 -7.35
CA TYR A 165 -22.41 -0.13 -7.63
C TYR A 165 -23.74 -0.35 -8.37
N ASN A 166 -23.77 -1.26 -9.34
CA ASN A 166 -24.99 -1.58 -10.06
C ASN A 166 -26.03 -2.24 -9.15
N LEU A 167 -25.60 -3.11 -8.23
CA LEU A 167 -26.49 -3.75 -7.25
C LEU A 167 -27.09 -2.74 -6.25
N GLU A 168 -26.32 -1.72 -5.84
CA GLU A 168 -26.81 -0.67 -4.93
C GLU A 168 -27.86 0.25 -5.58
N ASN A 169 -27.82 0.46 -6.90
CA ASN A 169 -28.73 1.38 -7.61
C ASN A 169 -29.96 0.69 -8.24
N GLN A 170 -30.10 -0.63 -8.11
CA GLN A 170 -31.27 -1.38 -8.58
C GLN A 170 -32.37 -1.53 -7.52
N ASN A 171 -32.09 -1.20 -6.26
CA ASN A 171 -33.04 -1.22 -5.13
C ASN A 171 -33.57 0.18 -4.82
#